data_AF-A0A9P0M5I8-F1
#
_entry.id   AF-A0A9P0M5I8-F1
#
_cell.length_a   1.000
_cell.length_b   1.000
_cell.length_c   1.000
_cell.angle_alpha   90.00
_cell.angle_beta   90.00
_cell.angle_gamma   90.00
#
_symmetry.space_group_name_H-M   'P 1'
#
loop_
_entity.id
_entity.type
_entity.pdbx_description
1 polymer ?
#
loop_
_entity_poly.entity_id
_entity_poly.type
_entity_poly.pdbx_seq_one_letter_code
_entity_poly.pdbx_strand_id
1 'polypeptide(L)'
;MCMIDKTDICLLLLIHFLIGVTGQNFWKTYSVEHRPRRPETIVTWCTISDDEQRKCHSFSMANERDQIKVGYETVNITCKQATNKEECMELLDQESATMVTLDAGSVFVGGRYHSLVPIAEEVLDGGHNYYFSVAVIKKGSLDDVVSLHQLRGKKACFPGVETFAGWVVPINTLMKEGGMEIVDCNNHIKSATNYFGPSCSVNCLSDKYNPIGDNSDKLCQLCIGKIPGGRCTDADPYAGYEGAFKCLLEAGEIAFLKHNSVPEIIEKLGFRQ
;
A
#
# COMPACT_ATOMS: atom_id res chain seq x y z
N MET A 1 -44.57 -28.79 -86.76
CA MET A 1 -44.53 -30.21 -87.16
C MET A 1 -43.05 -30.54 -87.33
N CYS A 2 -42.35 -31.26 -86.45
CA CYS A 2 -42.65 -32.55 -85.83
C CYS A 2 -42.39 -32.59 -84.32
N MET A 3 -43.17 -33.41 -83.63
CA MET A 3 -42.85 -34.08 -82.36
C MET A 3 -41.89 -35.25 -82.67
N ILE A 4 -40.94 -35.60 -81.81
CA ILE A 4 -40.88 -36.76 -80.85
C ILE A 4 -39.34 -36.92 -80.62
N ASP A 5 -38.74 -37.15 -79.44
CA ASP A 5 -38.93 -38.31 -78.55
C ASP A 5 -38.39 -38.10 -77.12
N LYS A 6 -38.94 -38.89 -76.19
CA LYS A 6 -38.89 -38.79 -74.71
C LYS A 6 -37.72 -39.55 -74.06
N THR A 7 -36.54 -39.59 -74.67
CA THR A 7 -35.42 -40.43 -74.17
C THR A 7 -34.18 -39.66 -73.68
N ASP A 8 -34.09 -38.36 -73.92
CA ASP A 8 -32.92 -37.53 -73.51
C ASP A 8 -33.11 -36.74 -72.20
N ILE A 9 -34.26 -36.89 -71.53
CA ILE A 9 -34.56 -36.16 -70.28
C ILE A 9 -33.84 -36.79 -69.07
N CYS A 10 -33.34 -38.02 -69.18
CA CYS A 10 -32.67 -38.70 -68.06
C CYS A 10 -31.16 -38.45 -67.97
N LEU A 11 -30.51 -37.96 -69.05
CA LEU A 11 -29.06 -37.68 -69.05
C LEU A 11 -28.72 -36.23 -68.65
N LEU A 12 -29.67 -35.29 -68.82
CA LEU A 12 -29.50 -33.88 -68.46
C LEU A 12 -29.62 -33.59 -66.95
N LEU A 13 -30.17 -34.53 -66.17
CA LEU A 13 -30.29 -34.39 -64.70
C LEU A 13 -29.06 -34.87 -63.92
N LEU A 14 -28.12 -35.60 -64.54
CA LEU A 14 -26.88 -36.04 -63.89
C LEU A 14 -25.69 -35.09 -64.13
N ILE A 15 -25.73 -34.23 -65.15
CA ILE A 15 -24.67 -33.25 -65.42
C ILE A 15 -24.90 -31.94 -64.63
N HIS A 16 -26.15 -31.61 -64.27
CA HIS A 16 -26.43 -30.49 -63.37
C HIS A 16 -26.10 -30.74 -61.90
N PHE A 17 -25.81 -31.99 -61.50
CA PHE A 17 -25.42 -32.32 -60.12
C PHE A 17 -23.89 -32.24 -59.86
N LEU A 18 -23.07 -32.02 -60.90
CA LEU A 18 -21.61 -31.88 -60.75
C LEU A 18 -21.06 -30.48 -61.11
N ILE A 19 -21.89 -29.54 -61.59
CA ILE A 19 -21.48 -28.14 -61.82
C ILE A 19 -22.24 -27.16 -60.88
N GLY A 20 -23.00 -27.69 -59.91
CA GLY A 20 -23.78 -26.91 -58.94
C GLY A 20 -23.19 -26.79 -57.53
N VAL A 21 -21.96 -27.27 -57.28
CA VAL A 21 -21.36 -27.27 -55.92
C VAL A 21 -19.95 -26.67 -55.87
N THR A 22 -19.62 -25.74 -56.78
CA THR A 22 -18.34 -25.00 -56.72
C THR A 22 -18.53 -23.48 -56.55
N GLY A 23 -19.75 -23.01 -56.28
CA GLY A 23 -20.06 -21.57 -56.33
C GLY A 23 -20.74 -20.94 -55.12
N GLN A 24 -20.78 -21.57 -53.94
CA GLN A 24 -21.51 -20.99 -52.78
C GLN A 24 -20.83 -21.06 -51.40
N ASN A 25 -19.58 -21.53 -51.30
CA ASN A 25 -18.89 -21.59 -50.00
C ASN A 25 -17.58 -20.79 -49.93
N PHE A 26 -17.39 -19.79 -50.79
CA PHE A 26 -16.23 -18.90 -50.75
C PHE A 26 -16.74 -17.45 -50.72
N TRP A 27 -16.28 -16.68 -49.74
CA TRP A 27 -16.74 -15.33 -49.35
C TRP A 27 -18.00 -15.24 -48.47
N LYS A 28 -18.05 -16.01 -47.39
CA LYS A 28 -18.51 -15.44 -46.12
C LYS A 28 -17.28 -15.12 -45.28
N THR A 29 -16.58 -14.07 -45.69
CA THR A 29 -15.59 -13.43 -44.83
C THR A 29 -16.37 -13.00 -43.60
N TYR A 30 -16.15 -13.70 -42.49
CA TYR A 30 -16.58 -13.26 -41.18
C TYR A 30 -16.00 -11.85 -41.02
N SER A 31 -16.86 -10.83 -41.14
CA SER A 31 -16.54 -9.50 -40.67
C SER A 31 -16.34 -9.64 -39.16
N VAL A 32 -15.09 -9.91 -38.77
CA VAL A 32 -14.62 -9.66 -37.40
C VAL A 32 -14.85 -8.17 -37.22
N GLU A 33 -15.98 -7.85 -36.62
CA GLU A 33 -16.29 -6.54 -36.10
C GLU A 33 -15.05 -6.11 -35.31
N HIS A 34 -14.30 -5.15 -35.85
CA HIS A 34 -13.16 -4.57 -35.15
C HIS A 34 -13.76 -3.83 -33.96
N ARG A 35 -14.02 -4.54 -32.86
CA ARG A 35 -14.21 -3.90 -31.58
C ARG A 35 -12.97 -3.03 -31.38
N PRO A 36 -13.10 -1.70 -31.21
CA PRO A 36 -11.95 -0.88 -30.89
C PRO A 36 -11.29 -1.52 -29.67
N ARG A 37 -9.98 -1.84 -29.77
CA ARG A 37 -9.21 -2.27 -28.61
C ARG A 37 -9.41 -1.19 -27.56
N ARG A 38 -10.00 -1.56 -26.42
CA ARG A 38 -10.11 -0.63 -25.30
C ARG A 38 -8.69 -0.14 -24.99
N PRO A 39 -8.51 1.16 -24.68
CA PRO A 39 -7.20 1.65 -24.29
C PRO A 39 -6.65 0.80 -23.15
N GLU A 40 -5.39 0.38 -23.29
CA GLU A 40 -4.70 -0.40 -22.29
C GLU A 40 -4.66 0.42 -20.99
N THR A 41 -5.23 -0.12 -19.91
CA THR A 41 -5.23 0.57 -18.62
C THR A 41 -3.88 0.33 -17.98
N ILE A 42 -3.07 1.38 -17.86
CA ILE A 42 -1.77 1.34 -17.19
C ILE A 42 -1.96 1.87 -15.77
N VAL A 43 -1.52 1.10 -14.79
CA VAL A 43 -1.48 1.50 -13.38
C VAL A 43 -0.04 1.51 -12.93
N THR A 44 0.45 2.68 -12.54
CA THR A 44 1.78 2.86 -11.96
C THR A 44 1.68 2.84 -10.44
N TRP A 45 2.16 1.78 -9.80
CA TRP A 45 2.18 1.65 -8.34
C TRP A 45 3.42 2.36 -7.78
N CYS A 46 3.21 3.29 -6.85
CA CYS A 46 4.30 3.98 -6.18
C CYS A 46 4.82 3.18 -4.99
N THR A 47 6.13 3.01 -4.89
CA THR A 47 6.81 2.29 -3.80
C THR A 47 7.81 3.20 -3.10
N ILE A 48 8.17 2.90 -1.84
CA ILE A 48 9.07 3.76 -1.04
C ILE A 48 10.39 3.08 -0.63
N SER A 49 10.60 1.83 -1.06
CA SER A 49 11.81 1.07 -0.72
C SER A 49 12.19 0.09 -1.82
N ASP A 50 13.46 -0.31 -1.84
CA ASP A 50 13.95 -1.30 -2.81
C ASP A 50 13.25 -2.66 -2.68
N ASP A 51 12.88 -3.05 -1.45
CA ASP A 51 12.16 -4.29 -1.18
C ASP A 51 10.73 -4.21 -1.74
N GLU A 52 10.05 -3.08 -1.55
CA GLU A 52 8.73 -2.84 -2.11
C GLU A 52 8.74 -2.75 -3.63
N GLN A 53 9.76 -2.08 -4.22
CA GLN A 53 9.95 -2.00 -5.67
C GLN A 53 10.16 -3.40 -6.28
N ARG A 54 11.00 -4.24 -5.64
CA ARG A 54 11.20 -5.64 -6.08
C ARG A 54 9.91 -6.47 -5.97
N LYS A 55 9.12 -6.28 -4.91
CA LYS A 55 7.81 -6.92 -4.75
C LYS A 55 6.83 -6.47 -5.83
N CYS A 56 6.78 -5.17 -6.12
CA CYS A 56 5.92 -4.60 -7.15
C CYS A 56 6.26 -5.17 -8.55
N HIS A 57 7.55 -5.22 -8.92
CA HIS A 57 7.97 -5.83 -10.19
C HIS A 57 7.59 -7.31 -10.28
N SER A 58 7.73 -8.06 -9.18
CA SER A 58 7.32 -9.46 -9.12
C SER A 58 5.81 -9.61 -9.31
N PHE A 59 5.03 -8.72 -8.72
CA PHE A 59 3.57 -8.68 -8.87
C PHE A 59 3.15 -8.31 -10.31
N SER A 60 3.79 -7.31 -10.91
CA SER A 60 3.59 -6.93 -12.31
C SER A 60 3.81 -8.11 -13.26
N MET A 61 4.94 -8.82 -13.13
CA MET A 61 5.23 -10.01 -13.94
C MET A 61 4.23 -11.16 -13.70
N ALA A 62 3.75 -11.34 -12.47
CA ALA A 62 2.75 -12.38 -12.16
C ALA A 62 1.39 -12.04 -12.79
N ASN A 63 0.98 -10.78 -12.72
CA ASN A 63 -0.26 -10.27 -13.31
C ASN A 63 -0.28 -10.42 -14.84
N GLU A 64 0.85 -10.18 -15.52
CA GLU A 64 0.97 -10.40 -16.97
C GLU A 64 0.86 -11.88 -17.36
N ARG A 65 1.40 -12.79 -16.55
CA ARG A 65 1.43 -14.23 -16.85
C ARG A 65 0.10 -14.93 -16.57
N ASP A 66 -0.58 -14.55 -15.50
CA ASP A 66 -1.78 -15.26 -15.00
C ASP A 66 -3.10 -14.60 -15.45
N GLN A 67 -3.18 -14.16 -16.72
CA GLN A 67 -4.38 -13.49 -17.29
C GLN A 67 -5.67 -14.30 -17.14
N ILE A 68 -5.57 -15.63 -17.07
CA ILE A 68 -6.72 -16.53 -16.86
C ILE A 68 -7.34 -16.37 -15.46
N LYS A 69 -6.53 -16.06 -14.43
CA LYS A 69 -7.02 -15.86 -13.05
C LYS A 69 -7.48 -14.42 -12.79
N VAL A 70 -6.87 -13.45 -13.47
CA VAL A 70 -7.16 -12.02 -13.30
C VAL A 70 -8.33 -11.55 -14.17
N GLY A 71 -8.66 -12.30 -15.22
CA GLY A 71 -9.70 -11.97 -16.18
C GLY A 71 -9.12 -11.32 -17.44
N TYR A 72 -9.90 -11.33 -18.53
CA TYR A 72 -9.47 -10.84 -19.85
C TYR A 72 -9.29 -9.32 -19.94
N GLU A 73 -9.63 -8.57 -18.88
CA GLU A 73 -9.36 -7.14 -18.74
C GLU A 73 -8.07 -6.96 -17.93
N THR A 74 -6.92 -7.22 -18.56
CA THR A 74 -5.62 -7.13 -17.89
C THR A 74 -5.19 -5.67 -17.76
N VAL A 75 -5.06 -5.20 -16.53
CA VAL A 75 -4.40 -3.93 -16.21
C VAL A 75 -2.89 -4.14 -16.34
N ASN A 76 -2.20 -3.26 -17.06
CA ASN A 76 -0.75 -3.25 -17.14
C ASN A 76 -0.19 -2.54 -15.90
N ILE A 77 0.56 -3.26 -15.07
CA ILE A 77 1.07 -2.74 -13.80
C ILE A 77 2.53 -2.37 -13.98
N THR A 78 2.88 -1.12 -13.70
CA THR A 78 4.26 -0.62 -13.64
C THR A 78 4.58 -0.12 -12.24
N CYS A 79 5.86 0.08 -11.93
CA CYS A 79 6.33 0.41 -10.58
C CYS A 79 7.24 1.63 -10.63
N LYS A 80 6.96 2.64 -9.80
CA LYS A 80 7.79 3.84 -9.67
C LYS A 80 8.17 4.04 -8.21
N GLN A 81 9.47 4.09 -7.94
CA GLN A 81 9.98 4.26 -6.58
C GLN A 81 10.15 5.74 -6.25
N ALA A 82 9.72 6.12 -5.05
CA ALA A 82 9.94 7.40 -4.39
C ALA A 82 10.80 7.20 -3.13
N THR A 83 11.22 8.29 -2.50
CA THR A 83 12.01 8.26 -1.26
C THR A 83 11.16 8.09 -0.01
N ASN A 84 9.91 8.53 -0.03
CA ASN A 84 8.96 8.44 1.08
C ASN A 84 7.51 8.55 0.56
N LYS A 85 6.53 8.40 1.45
CA LYS A 85 5.11 8.45 1.10
C LYS A 85 4.65 9.83 0.61
N GLU A 86 5.24 10.92 1.09
CA GLU A 86 4.91 12.29 0.66
C GLU A 86 5.31 12.52 -0.79
N GLU A 87 6.53 12.12 -1.18
CA GLU A 87 6.95 12.15 -2.58
C GLU A 87 6.07 11.24 -3.46
N CYS A 88 5.62 10.08 -2.97
CA CYS A 88 4.64 9.29 -3.72
C CYS A 88 3.34 10.08 -3.98
N MET A 89 2.84 10.83 -3.00
CA MET A 89 1.64 11.66 -3.19
C MET A 89 1.90 12.79 -4.21
N GLU A 90 3.07 13.42 -4.18
CA GLU A 90 3.48 14.40 -5.20
C GLU A 90 3.59 13.78 -6.60
N LEU A 91 4.08 12.54 -6.72
CA LEU A 91 4.13 11.83 -8.00
C LEU A 91 2.72 11.53 -8.54
N LEU A 92 1.73 11.32 -7.67
CA LEU A 92 0.33 11.20 -8.09
C LEU A 92 -0.22 12.56 -8.57
N ASP A 93 0.09 13.66 -7.89
CA ASP A 93 -0.31 15.02 -8.33
C ASP A 93 0.25 15.35 -9.73
N GLN A 94 1.46 14.87 -10.01
CA GLN A 94 2.15 15.07 -11.29
C GLN A 94 1.74 14.05 -12.37
N GLU A 95 0.74 13.20 -12.10
CA GLU A 95 0.29 12.11 -12.98
C GLU A 95 1.43 11.14 -13.37
N SER A 96 2.47 11.10 -12.54
CA SER A 96 3.69 10.33 -12.70
C SER A 96 3.60 8.96 -12.03
N ALA A 97 2.62 8.78 -11.14
CA ALA A 97 2.19 7.53 -10.54
C ALA A 97 0.65 7.52 -10.47
N THR A 98 0.04 6.34 -10.35
CA THR A 98 -1.43 6.17 -10.37
C THR A 98 -1.99 5.84 -8.99
N MET A 99 -1.25 5.07 -8.19
CA MET A 99 -1.71 4.66 -6.87
C MET A 99 -0.56 4.45 -5.88
N VAL A 100 -0.87 4.59 -4.60
CA VAL A 100 0.03 4.33 -3.48
C VAL A 100 -0.80 3.76 -2.33
N THR A 101 -0.21 2.86 -1.53
CA THR A 101 -0.82 2.37 -0.31
C THR A 101 -0.43 3.27 0.86
N LEU A 102 -1.42 3.81 1.58
CA LEU A 102 -1.20 4.70 2.71
C LEU A 102 -1.79 4.11 4.00
N ASP A 103 -1.14 4.37 5.12
CA ASP A 103 -1.74 4.14 6.44
C ASP A 103 -2.89 5.15 6.63
N ALA A 104 -3.93 4.78 7.40
CA ALA A 104 -5.14 5.59 7.54
C ALA A 104 -4.86 7.03 8.02
N GLY A 105 -3.78 7.25 8.78
CA GLY A 105 -3.42 8.59 9.22
C GLY A 105 -2.76 9.43 8.11
N SER A 106 -2.02 8.80 7.18
CA SER A 106 -1.51 9.46 5.97
C SER A 106 -2.59 9.65 4.90
N VAL A 107 -3.68 8.88 4.90
CA VAL A 107 -4.85 9.11 4.01
C VAL A 107 -5.46 10.49 4.24
N PHE A 108 -5.49 10.97 5.49
CA PHE A 108 -5.94 12.34 5.79
C PHE A 108 -5.07 13.38 5.08
N VAL A 109 -3.74 13.20 5.10
CA VAL A 109 -2.80 14.08 4.38
C VAL A 109 -3.04 14.02 2.88
N GLY A 110 -3.15 12.81 2.32
CA GLY A 110 -3.40 12.61 0.89
C GLY A 110 -4.68 13.30 0.42
N GLY A 111 -5.78 13.16 1.15
CA GLY A 111 -7.03 13.84 0.79
C GLY A 111 -6.97 15.36 0.97
N ARG A 112 -6.33 15.85 2.04
CA ARG A 112 -6.33 17.27 2.39
C ARG A 112 -5.37 18.12 1.54
N TYR A 113 -4.23 17.56 1.15
CA TYR A 113 -3.15 18.32 0.51
C TYR A 113 -2.85 17.88 -0.93
N HIS A 114 -3.21 16.64 -1.30
CA HIS A 114 -2.96 16.07 -2.64
C HIS A 114 -4.26 15.69 -3.37
N SER A 115 -5.43 16.04 -2.81
CA SER A 115 -6.75 15.72 -3.38
C SER A 115 -6.95 14.23 -3.73
N LEU A 116 -6.23 13.33 -3.05
CA LEU A 116 -6.30 11.89 -3.30
C LEU A 116 -7.59 11.31 -2.73
N VAL A 117 -8.12 10.29 -3.39
CA VAL A 117 -9.34 9.59 -2.98
C VAL A 117 -9.01 8.12 -2.70
N PRO A 118 -9.41 7.57 -1.54
CA PRO A 118 -9.25 6.14 -1.28
C PRO A 118 -10.19 5.34 -2.18
N ILE A 119 -9.63 4.43 -2.98
CA ILE A 119 -10.39 3.57 -3.91
C ILE A 119 -10.49 2.11 -3.48
N ALA A 120 -9.67 1.71 -2.51
CA ALA A 120 -9.61 0.37 -1.94
C ALA A 120 -9.16 0.44 -0.48
N GLU A 121 -9.55 -0.56 0.32
CA GLU A 121 -9.11 -0.73 1.70
C GLU A 121 -8.59 -2.14 1.95
N GLU A 122 -7.66 -2.29 2.89
CA GLU A 122 -7.19 -3.59 3.34
C GLU A 122 -8.21 -4.22 4.27
N VAL A 123 -8.57 -5.47 4.00
CA VAL A 123 -9.43 -6.28 4.87
C VAL A 123 -8.57 -7.33 5.57
N LEU A 124 -8.56 -7.29 6.89
CA LEU A 124 -7.82 -8.21 7.75
C LEU A 124 -8.55 -9.56 7.86
N ASP A 125 -7.82 -10.55 8.35
CA ASP A 125 -8.37 -11.87 8.67
C ASP A 125 -9.60 -11.75 9.59
N GLY A 126 -10.63 -12.53 9.29
CA GLY A 126 -11.95 -12.39 9.94
C GLY A 126 -12.88 -11.37 9.27
N GLY A 127 -12.44 -10.71 8.20
CA GLY A 127 -13.28 -9.79 7.41
C GLY A 127 -13.37 -8.38 8.02
N HIS A 128 -12.46 -8.04 8.93
CA HIS A 128 -12.43 -6.73 9.57
C HIS A 128 -11.65 -5.72 8.73
N ASN A 129 -12.26 -4.57 8.44
CA ASN A 129 -11.62 -3.44 7.78
C ASN A 129 -11.13 -2.36 8.77
N TYR A 130 -10.97 -2.73 10.05
CA TYR A 130 -10.51 -1.83 11.10
C TYR A 130 -9.45 -2.52 11.96
N TYR A 131 -8.67 -1.72 12.67
CA TYR A 131 -7.70 -2.20 13.66
C TYR A 131 -7.70 -1.31 14.90
N PHE A 132 -7.38 -1.91 16.05
CA PHE A 132 -7.19 -1.17 17.29
C PHE A 132 -5.74 -0.70 17.44
N SER A 133 -5.56 0.52 17.95
CA SER A 133 -4.28 1.04 18.45
C SER A 133 -4.01 0.47 19.83
N VAL A 134 -2.81 -0.04 20.06
CA VAL A 134 -2.39 -0.62 21.35
C VAL A 134 -1.02 -0.11 21.77
N ALA A 135 -0.85 0.07 23.07
CA ALA A 135 0.44 0.29 23.70
C ALA A 135 1.00 -1.07 24.17
N VAL A 136 2.16 -1.45 23.65
CA VAL A 136 2.81 -2.73 23.96
C VAL A 136 4.06 -2.48 24.78
N ILE A 137 4.22 -3.26 25.84
CA ILE A 137 5.35 -3.21 26.77
C ILE A 137 5.88 -4.63 26.99
N LYS A 138 7.12 -4.75 27.47
CA LYS A 138 7.64 -6.04 27.93
C LYS A 138 7.03 -6.37 29.29
N LYS A 139 6.72 -7.65 29.50
CA LYS A 139 6.20 -8.11 30.80
C LYS A 139 7.21 -7.81 31.90
N GLY A 140 6.78 -7.13 32.95
CA GLY A 140 7.63 -6.77 34.10
C GLY A 140 8.68 -5.69 33.83
N SER A 141 8.56 -4.92 32.74
CA SER A 141 9.54 -3.86 32.44
C SER A 141 9.11 -2.45 32.85
N LEU A 142 7.84 -2.24 33.17
CA LEU A 142 7.26 -0.92 33.47
C LEU A 142 6.28 -1.00 34.64
N ASP A 143 6.71 -1.61 35.75
CA ASP A 143 5.88 -1.80 36.95
C ASP A 143 5.52 -0.46 37.63
N ASP A 144 6.24 0.62 37.32
CA ASP A 144 5.97 1.98 37.80
C ASP A 144 4.87 2.70 37.00
N VAL A 145 4.41 2.13 35.88
CA VAL A 145 3.40 2.71 35.00
C VAL A 145 2.04 2.07 35.27
N VAL A 146 1.20 2.76 36.06
CA VAL A 146 -0.18 2.33 36.37
C VAL A 146 -1.25 3.18 35.68
N SER A 147 -0.84 4.25 34.99
CA SER A 147 -1.70 5.19 34.26
C SER A 147 -0.95 5.82 33.09
N LEU A 148 -1.71 6.41 32.15
CA LEU A 148 -1.13 7.08 30.99
C LEU A 148 -0.16 8.22 31.36
N HIS A 149 -0.40 8.92 32.47
CA HIS A 149 0.45 10.03 32.93
C HIS A 149 1.91 9.62 33.20
N GLN A 150 2.12 8.36 33.59
CA GLN A 150 3.45 7.82 33.93
C GLN A 150 4.24 7.37 32.70
N LEU A 151 3.69 7.55 31.48
CA LEU A 151 4.44 7.40 30.24
C LEU A 151 5.39 8.58 29.97
N ARG A 152 5.25 9.67 30.71
CA ARG A 152 6.15 10.83 30.61
C ARG A 152 7.60 10.41 30.88
N GLY A 153 8.50 10.81 30.00
CA GLY A 153 9.93 10.49 30.06
C GLY A 153 10.31 9.08 29.62
N LYS A 154 9.34 8.20 29.32
CA LYS A 154 9.63 6.85 28.82
C LYS A 154 10.14 6.89 27.39
N LYS A 155 10.94 5.88 27.04
CA LYS A 155 11.49 5.65 25.70
C LYS A 155 10.46 4.96 24.82
N ALA A 156 9.94 5.67 23.83
CA ALA A 156 8.86 5.17 22.98
C ALA A 156 9.34 4.81 21.57
N CYS A 157 8.68 3.80 20.99
CA CYS A 157 8.90 3.33 19.64
C CYS A 157 7.62 3.53 18.82
N PHE A 158 7.75 4.34 17.78
CA PHE A 158 6.66 4.70 16.88
C PHE A 158 6.97 4.17 15.48
N PRO A 159 5.99 3.60 14.78
CA PRO A 159 6.19 3.12 13.41
C PRO A 159 6.46 4.26 12.43
N GLY A 160 6.09 5.48 12.78
CA GLY A 160 6.36 6.70 12.03
C GLY A 160 5.37 7.80 12.41
N VAL A 161 5.78 9.05 12.21
CA VAL A 161 4.85 10.18 12.32
C VAL A 161 3.69 9.97 11.33
N GLU A 162 2.50 10.46 11.69
CA GLU A 162 1.23 10.33 10.94
C GLU A 162 0.57 8.96 10.93
N THR A 163 1.25 7.89 11.32
CA THR A 163 0.59 6.58 11.39
C THR A 163 -0.60 6.63 12.34
N PHE A 164 -1.72 5.99 11.99
CA PHE A 164 -2.97 6.13 12.73
C PHE A 164 -2.87 5.49 14.11
N ALA A 165 -2.58 4.19 14.15
CA ALA A 165 -2.45 3.46 15.40
C ALA A 165 -1.16 3.78 16.15
N GLY A 166 -0.10 4.12 15.42
CA GLY A 166 1.21 4.39 16.00
C GLY A 166 1.37 5.81 16.53
N TRP A 167 0.76 6.81 15.89
CA TRP A 167 1.01 8.22 16.20
C TRP A 167 -0.27 9.01 16.50
N VAL A 168 -1.22 9.07 15.55
CA VAL A 168 -2.40 9.94 15.65
C VAL A 168 -3.23 9.61 16.89
N VAL A 169 -3.60 8.34 17.08
CA VAL A 169 -4.38 7.88 18.22
C VAL A 169 -3.63 8.11 19.55
N PRO A 170 -2.41 7.59 19.77
CA PRO A 170 -1.74 7.74 21.05
C PRO A 170 -1.40 9.20 21.40
N ILE A 171 -0.97 10.02 20.44
CA ILE A 171 -0.70 11.45 20.71
C ILE A 171 -1.98 12.17 21.15
N ASN A 172 -3.10 11.99 20.45
CA ASN A 172 -4.38 12.58 20.85
C ASN A 172 -4.86 12.07 22.21
N THR A 173 -4.73 10.77 22.49
CA THR A 173 -5.11 10.19 23.79
C THR A 173 -4.25 10.77 24.92
N LEU A 174 -2.94 10.89 24.72
CA LEU A 174 -2.04 11.43 25.74
C LEU A 174 -2.26 12.93 25.98
N MET A 175 -2.61 13.70 24.94
CA MET A 175 -2.99 15.11 25.10
C MET A 175 -4.26 15.29 25.94
N LYS A 176 -5.24 14.38 25.78
CA LYS A 176 -6.52 14.45 26.49
C LYS A 176 -6.48 13.86 27.90
N GLU A 177 -5.79 12.74 28.05
CA GLU A 177 -5.91 11.85 29.22
C GLU A 177 -4.57 11.48 29.84
N GLY A 178 -3.46 11.65 29.12
CA GLY A 178 -2.10 11.29 29.58
C GLY A 178 -1.25 12.46 30.08
N GLY A 179 -1.83 13.66 30.17
CA GLY A 179 -1.13 14.86 30.63
C GLY A 179 -0.02 15.34 29.68
N MET A 180 -0.12 15.06 28.38
CA MET A 180 0.81 15.61 27.38
C MET A 180 0.45 17.07 27.08
N GLU A 181 1.39 17.96 27.37
CA GLU A 181 1.21 19.40 27.14
C GLU A 181 1.33 19.73 25.64
N ILE A 182 0.44 20.58 25.14
CA ILE A 182 0.52 21.13 23.79
C ILE A 182 1.54 22.27 23.83
N VAL A 183 2.77 21.98 23.40
CA VAL A 183 3.87 22.95 23.35
C VAL A 183 3.71 23.90 22.17
N ASP A 184 3.23 23.38 21.04
CA ASP A 184 3.02 24.12 19.80
C ASP A 184 1.79 23.53 19.08
N CYS A 185 0.76 24.36 18.89
CA CYS A 185 -0.49 23.94 18.25
C CYS A 185 -0.31 23.51 16.78
N ASN A 186 0.72 23.99 16.11
CA ASN A 186 1.01 23.65 14.72
C ASN A 186 2.09 22.56 14.60
N ASN A 187 2.68 22.13 15.72
CA ASN A 187 3.76 21.16 15.73
C ASN A 187 3.64 20.19 16.91
N HIS A 188 2.81 19.17 16.70
CA HIS A 188 2.66 18.05 17.62
C HIS A 188 3.97 17.25 17.90
N ILE A 189 5.01 17.37 17.06
CA ILE A 189 6.31 16.72 17.31
C ILE A 189 6.99 17.34 18.53
N LYS A 190 6.91 18.67 18.70
CA LYS A 190 7.44 19.37 19.88
C LYS A 190 6.77 18.93 21.17
N SER A 191 5.44 18.74 21.13
CA SER A 191 4.66 18.24 22.27
C SER A 191 5.10 16.82 22.66
N ALA A 192 5.21 15.91 21.69
CA ALA A 192 5.72 14.56 21.91
C ALA A 192 7.18 14.54 22.40
N THR A 193 8.03 15.41 21.86
CA THR A 193 9.45 15.59 22.24
C THR A 193 9.62 16.06 23.69
N ASN A 194 8.70 16.90 24.17
CA ASN A 194 8.67 17.34 25.56
C ASN A 194 8.17 16.24 26.50
N TYR A 195 7.21 15.44 26.04
CA TYR A 195 6.58 14.40 26.84
C TYR A 195 7.44 13.14 27.00
N PHE A 196 8.00 12.62 25.92
CA PHE A 196 8.77 11.37 25.93
C PHE A 196 10.26 11.58 26.20
N GLY A 197 10.93 10.50 26.61
CA GLY A 197 12.38 10.40 26.62
C GLY A 197 12.96 10.20 25.22
N PRO A 198 14.26 9.87 25.11
CA PRO A 198 14.86 9.44 23.84
C PRO A 198 14.01 8.34 23.19
N SER A 199 13.56 8.56 21.96
CA SER A 199 12.57 7.70 21.29
C SER A 199 12.96 7.45 19.84
N CYS A 200 12.21 6.59 19.14
CA CYS A 200 12.28 6.47 17.68
C CYS A 200 10.91 6.72 17.06
N SER A 201 10.82 7.73 16.20
CA SER A 201 9.68 8.07 15.37
C SER A 201 10.18 8.57 14.03
N VAL A 202 10.20 7.68 13.03
CA VAL A 202 10.67 8.06 11.69
C VAL A 202 9.88 9.22 11.11
N ASN A 203 10.55 10.05 10.31
CA ASN A 203 10.03 11.28 9.70
C ASN A 203 9.71 12.41 10.72
N CYS A 204 10.13 12.30 11.99
CA CYS A 204 10.06 13.37 13.02
C CYS A 204 10.71 14.71 12.60
N LEU A 205 11.72 14.64 11.74
CA LEU A 205 12.54 15.78 11.31
C LEU A 205 12.39 16.07 9.81
N SER A 206 11.39 15.51 9.13
CA SER A 206 11.13 15.85 7.73
C SER A 206 10.78 17.33 7.59
N ASP A 207 11.03 17.92 6.42
CA ASP A 207 10.78 19.35 6.16
C ASP A 207 9.33 19.76 6.43
N LYS A 208 8.38 18.83 6.26
CA LYS A 208 6.97 19.00 6.63
C LYS A 208 6.78 19.33 8.12
N TYR A 209 7.53 18.65 8.99
CA TYR A 209 7.39 18.76 10.44
C TYR A 209 8.45 19.64 11.10
N ASN A 210 9.52 19.94 10.38
CA ASN A 210 10.65 20.70 10.85
C ASN A 210 11.15 21.72 9.81
N PRO A 211 10.28 22.57 9.24
CA PRO A 211 10.63 23.43 8.10
C PRO A 211 11.73 24.45 8.42
N ILE A 212 11.90 24.82 9.70
CA ILE A 212 12.90 25.78 10.18
C ILE A 212 14.12 25.07 10.78
N GLY A 213 14.05 23.75 10.98
CA GLY A 213 15.15 22.99 11.58
C GLY A 213 15.28 23.13 13.10
N ASP A 214 14.22 23.54 13.81
CA ASP A 214 14.24 23.83 15.24
C ASP A 214 13.69 22.71 16.14
N ASN A 215 13.15 21.62 15.57
CA ASN A 215 12.79 20.43 16.33
C ASN A 215 14.05 19.74 16.90
N SER A 216 13.98 19.33 18.17
CA SER A 216 15.02 18.48 18.77
C SER A 216 15.00 17.08 18.16
N ASP A 217 16.18 16.48 18.05
CA ASP A 217 16.38 15.11 17.56
C ASP A 217 15.96 14.01 18.55
N LYS A 218 15.42 14.35 19.74
CA LYS A 218 15.13 13.39 20.81
C LYS A 218 14.26 12.21 20.36
N LEU A 219 13.27 12.45 19.49
CA LEU A 219 12.40 11.41 18.95
C LEU A 219 13.05 10.55 17.86
N CYS A 220 14.31 10.82 17.54
CA CYS A 220 15.07 10.21 16.46
C CYS A 220 16.36 9.56 17.03
N GLN A 221 16.54 9.61 18.36
CA GLN A 221 17.72 9.14 19.08
C GLN A 221 17.82 7.62 19.19
N LEU A 222 16.68 6.90 19.26
CA LEU A 222 16.68 5.44 19.30
C LEU A 222 16.70 4.80 17.91
N CYS A 223 16.40 5.54 16.84
CA CYS A 223 16.40 5.00 15.49
C CYS A 223 17.82 4.58 15.05
N ILE A 224 17.93 3.52 14.26
CA ILE A 224 19.19 2.79 14.03
C ILE A 224 19.65 2.76 12.57
N GLY A 225 19.06 3.58 11.70
CA GLY A 225 19.40 3.63 10.29
C GLY A 225 20.90 3.78 10.07
N LYS A 226 21.45 2.85 9.28
CA LYS A 226 22.88 2.75 8.98
C LYS A 226 23.24 3.32 7.62
N ILE A 227 22.23 3.51 6.77
CA ILE A 227 22.39 4.10 5.44
C ILE A 227 22.61 5.62 5.63
N PRO A 228 23.62 6.23 5.01
CA PRO A 228 23.78 7.68 5.02
C PRO A 228 22.47 8.36 4.58
N GLY A 229 21.90 9.22 5.42
CA GLY A 229 20.60 9.87 5.17
C GLY A 229 19.35 9.00 5.40
N GLY A 230 19.51 7.70 5.71
CA GLY A 230 18.40 6.79 6.00
C GLY A 230 18.04 6.66 7.49
N ARG A 231 18.79 7.33 8.38
CA ARG A 231 18.47 7.32 9.82
C ARG A 231 17.24 8.17 10.08
N CYS A 232 16.30 7.59 10.80
CA CYS A 232 15.03 8.22 11.16
C CYS A 232 14.16 8.65 9.96
N THR A 233 14.27 7.93 8.85
CA THR A 233 13.39 8.04 7.69
C THR A 233 12.64 6.72 7.50
N ASP A 234 11.81 6.61 6.46
CA ASP A 234 11.15 5.33 6.10
C ASP A 234 12.15 4.19 5.79
N ALA A 235 13.42 4.51 5.55
CA ALA A 235 14.51 3.52 5.38
C ALA A 235 15.13 3.04 6.70
N ASP A 236 14.72 3.59 7.85
CA ASP A 236 15.23 3.18 9.14
C ASP A 236 14.73 1.76 9.47
N PRO A 237 15.57 0.86 10.02
CA PRO A 237 15.13 -0.48 10.42
C PRO A 237 14.03 -0.50 11.49
N TYR A 238 13.76 0.62 12.16
CA TYR A 238 12.63 0.76 13.10
C TYR A 238 11.38 1.42 12.48
N ALA A 239 11.38 1.69 11.18
CA ALA A 239 10.20 2.18 10.46
C ALA A 239 9.10 1.10 10.36
N GLY A 240 7.84 1.53 10.33
CA GLY A 240 6.67 0.67 10.23
C GLY A 240 6.36 -0.10 11.53
N TYR A 241 5.21 -0.77 11.56
CA TYR A 241 4.72 -1.45 12.77
C TYR A 241 5.64 -2.61 13.20
N GLU A 242 6.26 -3.33 12.26
CA GLU A 242 7.26 -4.35 12.60
C GLU A 242 8.54 -3.73 13.15
N GLY A 243 9.02 -2.64 12.55
CA GLY A 243 10.21 -1.92 13.02
C GLY A 243 10.01 -1.31 14.41
N ALA A 244 8.83 -0.76 14.70
CA ALA A 244 8.51 -0.23 16.03
C ALA A 244 8.44 -1.34 17.09
N PHE A 245 7.93 -2.53 16.75
CA PHE A 245 7.99 -3.68 17.64
C PHE A 245 9.44 -4.13 17.88
N LYS A 246 10.28 -4.17 16.83
CA LYS A 246 11.71 -4.44 16.96
C LYS A 246 12.42 -3.41 17.85
N CYS A 247 12.09 -2.13 17.70
CA CYS A 247 12.57 -1.05 18.56
C CYS A 247 12.24 -1.32 20.04
N LEU A 248 11.02 -1.77 20.35
CA LEU A 248 10.64 -2.15 21.71
C LEU A 248 11.51 -3.30 22.23
N LEU A 249 11.80 -4.30 21.39
CA LEU A 249 12.65 -5.43 21.77
C LEU A 249 14.09 -5.01 22.08
N GLU A 250 14.64 -4.05 21.33
CA GLU A 250 16.08 -3.74 21.34
C GLU A 250 16.46 -2.49 22.16
N ALA A 251 15.61 -1.44 22.20
CA ALA A 251 16.02 -0.12 22.72
C ALA A 251 14.94 0.62 23.54
N GLY A 252 13.67 0.47 23.18
CA GLY A 252 12.55 1.18 23.80
C GLY A 252 11.95 0.46 25.01
N GLU A 253 11.05 1.17 25.70
CA GLU A 253 10.27 0.68 26.83
C GLU A 253 8.81 0.41 26.45
N ILE A 254 8.28 1.15 25.47
CA ILE A 254 6.91 1.05 24.97
C ILE A 254 6.88 1.21 23.45
N ALA A 255 6.03 0.44 22.76
CA ALA A 255 5.71 0.65 21.34
C ALA A 255 4.22 0.87 21.14
N PHE A 256 3.86 1.79 20.24
CA PHE A 256 2.48 2.01 19.83
C PHE A 256 2.22 1.31 18.49
N LEU A 257 1.38 0.29 18.51
CA LEU A 257 1.22 -0.67 17.41
C LEU A 257 -0.25 -0.89 17.04
N LYS A 258 -0.49 -1.67 15.98
CA LYS A 258 -1.81 -2.28 15.75
C LYS A 258 -1.96 -3.51 16.65
N HIS A 259 -3.18 -3.82 17.07
CA HIS A 259 -3.46 -5.00 17.91
C HIS A 259 -3.00 -6.35 17.31
N ASN A 260 -2.92 -6.47 16.00
CA ASN A 260 -2.47 -7.65 15.28
C ASN A 260 -0.95 -7.71 15.04
N SER A 261 -0.20 -6.62 15.27
CA SER A 261 1.23 -6.59 14.96
C SER A 261 2.02 -7.65 15.73
N VAL A 262 1.78 -7.79 17.05
CA VAL A 262 2.50 -8.76 17.89
C VAL A 262 2.24 -10.22 17.47
N PRO A 263 0.98 -10.70 17.36
CA PRO A 263 0.74 -12.08 16.95
C PRO A 263 1.27 -12.38 15.54
N GLU A 264 1.10 -11.47 14.57
CA GLU A 264 1.63 -11.64 13.21
C GLU A 264 3.16 -11.80 13.19
N ILE A 265 3.88 -10.96 13.95
CA ILE A 265 5.34 -11.01 13.99
C ILE A 265 5.81 -12.28 14.70
N ILE A 266 5.16 -12.68 15.79
CA ILE A 266 5.48 -13.92 16.52
C ILE A 266 5.28 -15.14 15.61
N GLU A 267 4.20 -15.17 14.83
CA GLU A 267 3.93 -16.24 13.86
C GLU A 267 5.01 -16.30 12.78
N LYS A 268 5.38 -15.15 12.19
CA LYS A 268 6.47 -15.07 11.19
C LYS A 268 7.81 -15.57 11.72
N LEU A 269 8.08 -15.34 13.01
CA LEU A 269 9.31 -15.78 13.68
C LEU A 269 9.28 -17.26 14.11
N GLY A 270 8.16 -17.96 13.89
CA GLY A 270 8.05 -19.39 14.17
C GLY A 270 7.96 -19.76 15.65
N PHE A 271 7.68 -18.79 16.53
CA PHE A 271 7.39 -19.07 17.94
C PHE A 271 5.96 -19.59 18.05
N ARG A 272 5.78 -20.92 18.00
CA ARG A 272 4.52 -21.53 18.47
C ARG A 272 4.48 -21.39 19.99
N GLN A 273 3.39 -20.84 20.51
CA GLN A 273 3.03 -20.95 21.93
C GLN A 273 2.82 -22.41 22.31
#